data_AF-A0A3R9NVM2-F1
#
_entry.id   AF-A0A3R9NVM2-F1
#
_cell.length_a   1.000
_cell.length_b   1.000
_cell.length_c   1.000
_cell.angle_alpha   90.00
_cell.angle_beta   90.00
_cell.angle_gamma   90.00
#
_symmetry.space_group_name_H-M   'P 1'
#
loop_
_entity.id
_entity.type
_entity.pdbx_description
1 polymer ?
#
loop_
_entity_poly.entity_id
_entity_poly.type
_entity_poly.pdbx_seq_one_letter_code
_entity_poly.pdbx_strand_id
1 'polypeptide(L)'
;MKRVWSGLLLGIGTLPAMAATCEHASLQGDVQGKFDASGEVCFLLPPLDENYVSATLNGVTDARLLDEKNNGIRTLVENGPADGEHTLLFALPVKQNTSLVLHGEAGKPWRFQWRMKETSALPRTQVLEPESPALKALAETVAAGGSTDAFWQAQTRQGTPMVEPVDASHKRVTFLWRGARENVFLLGSPAGEHDPLFRLGKSDVWFRSYVVPADTVMQYKLAPDVPFIGGSPRDRRRAILVSAQADPLNPNAFGEQKADRWNRSSLLDLTPTRYCSAQAAAQPLGQGTLSRQKFASPRLGNTREVMIYKPRGAQPARWTLVLFDGQVYQDEYHFANVLDGLIARHHLPPVNVVFIDSLDHARRGKELPPNPDFADFMAHELLPWLRGQGIAMQRQKTVLAGSSYGGIASSWVALRYPRLFGNVLSLSGSYWWAPKGEAPGWLTRQYQQSPQYPVRFWLQAGRFEMAGPGGGNYPGTLAFEAVLRAKGYRVSFHPSSSGHDYAAWCEALIHGMRDFTGLRRQ
;
A
#
# COMPACT_ATOMS: atom_id res chain seq x y z
N MET A 1 -68.47 -8.07 -46.03
CA MET A 1 -68.76 -7.49 -44.70
C MET A 1 -68.04 -8.31 -43.63
N LYS A 2 -67.01 -7.79 -42.98
CA LYS A 2 -66.69 -8.02 -41.55
C LYS A 2 -65.41 -7.27 -41.13
N ARG A 3 -65.67 -6.34 -40.21
CA ARG A 3 -64.87 -5.56 -39.27
C ARG A 3 -63.39 -5.92 -39.04
N VAL A 4 -62.62 -4.83 -39.00
CA VAL A 4 -61.34 -4.58 -38.32
C VAL A 4 -61.39 -4.98 -36.84
N TRP A 5 -60.30 -5.53 -36.31
CA TRP A 5 -59.87 -5.35 -34.92
C TRP A 5 -58.35 -5.20 -34.86
N SER A 6 -57.91 -4.09 -34.26
CA SER A 6 -56.53 -3.70 -34.00
C SER A 6 -56.01 -4.44 -32.77
N GLY A 7 -54.83 -5.05 -32.87
CA GLY A 7 -54.05 -5.54 -31.73
C GLY A 7 -52.80 -4.69 -31.56
N LEU A 8 -52.77 -3.87 -30.51
CA LEU A 8 -51.64 -3.03 -30.12
C LEU A 8 -50.64 -3.89 -29.31
N LEU A 9 -49.44 -4.12 -29.83
CA LEU A 9 -48.32 -4.71 -29.08
C LEU A 9 -47.66 -3.60 -28.26
N LEU A 10 -47.92 -3.58 -26.94
CA LEU A 10 -47.17 -2.78 -25.98
C LEU A 10 -45.84 -3.49 -25.68
N GLY A 11 -44.77 -3.05 -26.32
CA GLY A 11 -43.41 -3.37 -25.90
C GLY A 11 -43.10 -2.66 -24.59
N ILE A 12 -42.90 -3.43 -23.52
CA ILE A 12 -42.36 -2.92 -22.26
C ILE A 12 -40.87 -2.69 -22.51
N GLY A 13 -40.52 -1.46 -22.92
CA GLY A 13 -39.15 -0.99 -22.89
C GLY A 13 -38.72 -0.82 -21.44
N THR A 14 -37.75 -1.61 -21.00
CA THR A 14 -37.03 -1.35 -19.75
C THR A 14 -36.33 0.00 -19.90
N LEU A 15 -36.79 1.01 -19.17
CA LEU A 15 -36.08 2.29 -19.04
C LEU A 15 -34.68 2.00 -18.47
N PRO A 16 -33.62 2.61 -19.00
CA PRO A 16 -32.34 2.61 -18.30
C PRO A 16 -32.53 3.26 -16.94
N ALA A 17 -31.93 2.67 -15.89
CA ALA A 17 -31.92 3.24 -14.56
C ALA A 17 -31.47 4.71 -14.65
N MET A 18 -32.30 5.63 -14.15
CA MET A 18 -31.93 7.03 -14.09
C MET A 18 -30.69 7.14 -13.20
N ALA A 19 -29.57 7.62 -13.76
CA ALA A 19 -28.41 8.01 -12.98
C ALA A 19 -28.86 8.97 -11.88
N ALA A 20 -28.38 8.78 -10.65
CA ALA A 20 -28.72 9.64 -9.53
C ALA A 20 -28.46 11.11 -9.92
N THR A 21 -29.44 11.99 -9.71
CA THR A 21 -29.25 13.43 -9.95
C THR A 21 -28.22 13.96 -8.97
N CYS A 22 -27.05 14.36 -9.46
CA CYS A 22 -25.94 14.82 -8.63
C CYS A 22 -26.30 16.12 -7.88
N GLU A 23 -26.01 16.18 -6.58
CA GLU A 23 -26.17 17.38 -5.76
C GLU A 23 -24.99 18.34 -5.98
N HIS A 24 -25.24 19.65 -6.05
CA HIS A 24 -24.16 20.62 -6.20
C HIS A 24 -23.43 20.82 -4.87
N ALA A 25 -22.14 20.54 -4.84
CA ALA A 25 -21.30 20.76 -3.68
C ALA A 25 -20.71 22.19 -3.66
N SER A 26 -20.77 22.85 -2.51
CA SER A 26 -20.03 24.09 -2.23
C SER A 26 -18.53 23.81 -2.01
N LEU A 27 -17.72 24.86 -1.83
CA LEU A 27 -16.28 24.71 -1.54
C LEU A 27 -15.98 24.02 -0.21
N GLN A 28 -16.92 24.00 0.73
CA GLN A 28 -16.80 23.30 1.99
C GLN A 28 -18.18 22.89 2.47
N GLY A 29 -18.27 21.73 3.11
CA GLY A 29 -19.54 21.21 3.58
C GLY A 29 -19.41 20.00 4.47
N ASP A 30 -20.55 19.65 5.07
CA ASP A 30 -20.76 18.50 5.92
C ASP A 30 -22.18 18.03 5.68
N VAL A 31 -22.31 17.00 4.84
CA VAL A 31 -23.60 16.43 4.46
C VAL A 31 -23.67 14.98 4.88
N GLN A 32 -24.86 14.53 5.24
CA GLN A 32 -25.11 13.17 5.67
C GLN A 32 -26.47 12.72 5.14
N GLY A 33 -26.60 11.42 4.92
CA GLY A 33 -27.82 10.83 4.41
C GLY A 33 -27.82 9.32 4.62
N LYS A 34 -28.69 8.64 3.88
CA LYS A 34 -28.67 7.19 3.75
C LYS A 34 -28.57 6.85 2.27
N PHE A 35 -27.89 5.76 1.94
CA PHE A 35 -27.92 5.25 0.58
C PHE A 35 -29.34 4.78 0.24
N ASP A 36 -29.80 5.09 -0.96
CA ASP A 36 -31.08 4.61 -1.46
C ASP A 36 -30.97 3.14 -1.92
N ALA A 37 -31.96 2.65 -2.67
CA ALA A 37 -31.96 1.29 -3.18
C ALA A 37 -30.84 1.01 -4.20
N SER A 38 -30.30 2.04 -4.86
CA SER A 38 -29.17 1.91 -5.79
C SER A 38 -27.84 1.77 -5.07
N GLY A 39 -27.75 2.23 -3.81
CA GLY A 39 -26.49 2.26 -3.08
C GLY A 39 -25.58 3.42 -3.47
N GLU A 40 -26.05 4.38 -4.29
CA GLU A 40 -25.23 5.43 -4.89
C GLU A 40 -25.66 6.84 -4.43
N VAL A 41 -24.69 7.74 -4.26
CA VAL A 41 -24.91 9.19 -4.13
C VAL A 41 -23.88 9.93 -4.97
N CYS A 42 -24.33 10.98 -5.67
CA CYS A 42 -23.45 11.78 -6.54
C CYS A 42 -23.41 13.25 -6.11
N PHE A 43 -22.22 13.84 -6.14
CA PHE A 43 -21.98 15.27 -5.93
C PHE A 43 -21.27 15.90 -7.14
N LEU A 44 -21.83 16.97 -7.68
CA LEU A 44 -21.14 17.80 -8.68
C LEU A 44 -20.23 18.78 -7.96
N LEU A 45 -18.93 18.68 -8.20
CA LEU A 45 -17.90 19.52 -7.63
C LEU A 45 -17.58 20.69 -8.58
N PRO A 46 -17.39 21.91 -8.05
CA PRO A 46 -17.18 23.09 -8.88
C PRO A 46 -15.83 23.03 -9.62
N PRO A 47 -15.72 23.68 -10.79
CA PRO A 47 -14.45 23.84 -11.46
C PRO A 47 -13.58 24.79 -10.64
N LEU A 48 -12.34 24.37 -10.39
CA LEU A 48 -11.36 25.16 -9.62
C LEU A 48 -10.10 25.37 -10.45
N ASP A 49 -9.34 26.41 -10.13
CA ASP A 49 -7.95 26.50 -10.54
C ASP A 49 -7.12 25.40 -9.84
N GLU A 50 -5.80 25.57 -9.78
CA GLU A 50 -4.95 24.71 -8.95
C GLU A 50 -5.52 24.58 -7.54
N ASN A 51 -5.77 23.35 -7.09
CA ASN A 51 -6.55 23.13 -5.89
C ASN A 51 -6.04 21.93 -5.09
N TYR A 52 -6.52 21.86 -3.85
CA TYR A 52 -6.52 20.64 -3.07
C TYR A 52 -7.85 20.47 -2.35
N VAL A 53 -8.23 19.21 -2.16
CA VAL A 53 -9.42 18.77 -1.45
C VAL A 53 -8.99 17.91 -0.27
N SER A 54 -9.45 18.29 0.92
CA SER A 54 -9.40 17.45 2.10
C SER A 54 -10.81 16.97 2.39
N ALA A 55 -11.00 15.66 2.52
CA ALA A 55 -12.31 15.07 2.79
C ALA A 55 -12.26 13.96 3.82
N THR A 56 -13.37 13.77 4.53
CA THR A 56 -13.64 12.61 5.37
C THR A 56 -14.94 11.97 4.90
N LEU A 57 -14.89 10.69 4.58
CA LEU A 57 -16.05 9.86 4.25
C LEU A 57 -16.32 8.87 5.36
N ASN A 58 -17.58 8.75 5.79
CA ASN A 58 -18.02 7.71 6.71
C ASN A 58 -19.12 6.88 6.08
N GLY A 59 -19.06 5.56 6.28
CA GLY A 59 -20.07 4.61 5.80
C GLY A 59 -20.04 4.37 4.30
N VAL A 60 -18.96 4.76 3.61
CA VAL A 60 -18.79 4.68 2.16
C VAL A 60 -17.84 3.53 1.84
N THR A 61 -18.26 2.60 0.98
CA THR A 61 -17.42 1.47 0.55
C THR A 61 -16.57 1.83 -0.65
N ASP A 62 -17.07 2.68 -1.55
CA ASP A 62 -16.35 3.09 -2.75
C ASP A 62 -16.59 4.56 -3.06
N ALA A 63 -15.55 5.25 -3.52
CA ALA A 63 -15.64 6.66 -3.90
C ALA A 63 -14.79 6.91 -5.14
N ARG A 64 -15.38 7.54 -6.16
CA ARG A 64 -14.71 7.80 -7.45
C ARG A 64 -14.97 9.22 -7.94
N LEU A 65 -13.95 9.82 -8.54
CA LEU A 65 -14.08 11.05 -9.31
C LEU A 65 -14.30 10.70 -10.78
N LEU A 66 -15.31 11.32 -11.39
CA LEU A 66 -15.66 11.15 -12.80
C LEU A 66 -15.60 12.49 -13.54
N ASP A 67 -15.23 12.45 -14.81
CA ASP A 67 -15.30 13.61 -15.70
C ASP A 67 -16.74 13.88 -16.16
N GLU A 68 -16.95 14.96 -16.94
CA GLU A 68 -18.27 15.35 -17.49
C GLU A 68 -18.89 14.29 -18.43
N LYS A 69 -18.08 13.32 -18.90
CA LYS A 69 -18.50 12.22 -19.77
C LYS A 69 -18.68 10.91 -18.97
N ASN A 70 -18.65 10.97 -17.65
CA ASN A 70 -18.70 9.83 -16.72
C ASN A 70 -17.53 8.85 -16.83
N ASN A 71 -16.37 9.27 -17.37
CA ASN A 71 -15.15 8.46 -17.32
C ASN A 71 -14.47 8.60 -15.95
N GLY A 72 -13.94 7.49 -15.42
CA GLY A 72 -13.20 7.50 -14.16
C GLY A 72 -11.90 8.29 -14.25
N ILE A 73 -11.74 9.27 -13.36
CA ILE A 73 -10.52 10.06 -13.19
C ILE A 73 -9.63 9.44 -12.12
N ARG A 74 -10.20 9.18 -10.94
CA ARG A 74 -9.48 8.68 -9.76
C ARG A 74 -10.42 7.95 -8.83
N THR A 75 -10.02 6.76 -8.40
CA THR A 75 -10.62 6.04 -7.29
C THR A 75 -10.03 6.58 -5.99
N LEU A 76 -10.89 7.01 -5.07
CA LEU A 76 -10.53 7.57 -3.78
C LEU A 76 -10.67 6.56 -2.64
N VAL A 77 -11.68 5.69 -2.75
CA VAL A 77 -11.93 4.56 -1.86
C VAL A 77 -12.39 3.39 -2.73
N GLU A 78 -11.93 2.19 -2.44
CA GLU A 78 -12.35 0.95 -3.09
C GLU A 78 -12.44 -0.14 -2.04
N ASN A 79 -13.56 -0.88 -2.01
CA ASN A 79 -13.82 -1.98 -1.08
C ASN A 79 -13.58 -1.61 0.40
N GLY A 80 -13.87 -0.36 0.78
CA GLY A 80 -13.83 0.11 2.16
C GLY A 80 -14.88 -0.60 3.02
N PRO A 81 -14.64 -0.74 4.33
CA PRO A 81 -15.64 -1.29 5.23
C PRO A 81 -16.87 -0.38 5.30
N ALA A 82 -18.08 -0.96 5.27
CA ALA A 82 -19.35 -0.22 5.24
C ALA A 82 -19.63 0.63 6.50
N ASP A 83 -18.87 0.43 7.58
CA ASP A 83 -18.87 1.22 8.81
C ASP A 83 -17.59 2.06 8.98
N GLY A 84 -16.78 2.16 7.93
CA GLY A 84 -15.45 2.76 7.94
C GLY A 84 -15.43 4.27 7.86
N GLU A 85 -14.29 4.82 8.25
CA GLU A 85 -13.92 6.21 8.06
C GLU A 85 -12.71 6.32 7.13
N HIS A 86 -12.79 7.18 6.12
CA HIS A 86 -11.73 7.42 5.14
C HIS A 86 -11.36 8.90 5.12
N THR A 87 -10.12 9.23 5.49
CA THR A 87 -9.56 10.59 5.34
C THR A 87 -8.77 10.70 4.04
N LEU A 88 -9.19 11.62 3.16
CA LEU A 88 -8.71 11.74 1.79
C LEU A 88 -8.02 13.09 1.55
N LEU A 89 -6.99 13.06 0.71
CA LEU A 89 -6.35 14.24 0.12
C LEU A 89 -6.18 14.01 -1.38
N PHE A 90 -6.76 14.90 -2.19
CA PHE A 90 -6.73 14.81 -3.67
C PHE A 90 -6.87 16.20 -4.30
N ALA A 91 -6.75 16.28 -5.62
CA ALA A 91 -7.04 17.48 -6.40
C ALA A 91 -8.08 17.16 -7.47
N LEU A 92 -8.89 18.16 -7.80
CA LEU A 92 -9.78 18.13 -8.96
C LEU A 92 -8.99 18.53 -10.22
N PRO A 93 -9.34 17.99 -11.40
CA PRO A 93 -8.81 18.51 -12.65
C PRO A 93 -9.07 20.01 -12.79
N VAL A 94 -8.04 20.74 -13.19
CA VAL A 94 -8.06 22.22 -13.28
C VAL A 94 -9.09 22.66 -14.32
N LYS A 95 -9.96 23.60 -13.93
CA LYS A 95 -11.01 24.23 -14.74
C LYS A 95 -11.99 23.24 -15.39
N GLN A 96 -12.26 22.11 -14.75
CA GLN A 96 -13.22 21.12 -15.23
C GLN A 96 -14.25 20.78 -14.16
N ASN A 97 -15.50 20.59 -14.56
CA ASN A 97 -16.49 20.04 -13.65
C ASN A 97 -16.16 18.57 -13.39
N THR A 98 -16.34 18.15 -12.14
CA THR A 98 -16.03 16.77 -11.71
C THR A 98 -17.16 16.26 -10.86
N SER A 99 -17.57 15.01 -11.07
CA SER A 99 -18.56 14.35 -10.22
C SER A 99 -17.84 13.45 -9.22
N LEU A 100 -18.19 13.56 -7.93
CA LEU A 100 -17.82 12.60 -6.90
C LEU A 100 -18.98 11.63 -6.70
N VAL A 101 -18.76 10.36 -7.00
CA VAL A 101 -19.74 9.30 -6.81
C VAL A 101 -19.33 8.44 -5.63
N LEU A 102 -20.22 8.33 -4.65
CA LEU A 102 -20.07 7.51 -3.45
C LEU A 102 -20.97 6.28 -3.57
N HIS A 103 -20.47 5.12 -3.17
CA HIS A 103 -21.26 3.90 -3.04
C HIS A 103 -21.22 3.38 -1.61
N GLY A 104 -22.30 2.70 -1.21
CA GLY A 104 -22.36 1.94 0.02
C GLY A 104 -23.58 1.05 0.09
N GLU A 105 -23.77 0.42 1.25
CA GLU A 105 -24.88 -0.50 1.45
C GLU A 105 -26.23 0.24 1.50
N ALA A 106 -27.21 -0.24 0.72
CA ALA A 106 -28.55 0.33 0.68
C ALA A 106 -29.17 0.50 2.08
N GLY A 107 -29.72 1.68 2.35
CA GLY A 107 -30.34 2.05 3.63
C GLY A 107 -29.36 2.35 4.77
N LYS A 108 -28.04 2.19 4.57
CA LYS A 108 -27.03 2.56 5.58
C LYS A 108 -26.70 4.05 5.54
N PRO A 109 -26.35 4.64 6.70
CA PRO A 109 -25.99 6.05 6.76
C PRO A 109 -24.62 6.30 6.14
N TRP A 110 -24.47 7.47 5.54
CA TRP A 110 -23.20 8.00 5.06
C TRP A 110 -23.02 9.44 5.51
N ARG A 111 -21.76 9.89 5.60
CA ARG A 111 -21.40 11.30 5.83
C ARG A 111 -20.21 11.69 4.98
N PHE A 112 -20.31 12.84 4.31
CA PHE A 112 -19.25 13.44 3.52
C PHE A 112 -18.93 14.82 4.09
N GLN A 113 -17.72 14.96 4.61
CA GLN A 113 -17.17 16.23 5.09
C GLN A 113 -16.04 16.64 4.16
N TRP A 114 -16.01 17.89 3.71
CA TRP A 114 -14.95 18.34 2.81
C TRP A 114 -14.60 19.80 2.94
N ARG A 115 -13.40 20.11 2.45
CA ARG A 115 -12.90 21.45 2.21
C ARG A 115 -12.03 21.46 0.97
N MET A 116 -12.42 22.28 0.02
CA MET A 116 -11.68 22.59 -1.20
C MET A 116 -11.02 23.95 -1.04
N LYS A 117 -9.79 24.09 -1.51
CA LYS A 117 -9.13 25.38 -1.62
C LYS A 117 -8.31 25.43 -2.89
N GLU A 118 -8.34 26.58 -3.53
CA GLU A 118 -7.33 26.93 -4.51
C GLU A 118 -5.99 27.21 -3.82
N THR A 119 -4.92 26.85 -4.50
CA THR A 119 -3.56 26.89 -3.97
C THR A 119 -2.58 26.94 -5.13
N SER A 120 -1.34 27.29 -4.86
CA SER A 120 -0.24 27.11 -5.80
C SER A 120 0.82 26.21 -5.19
N ALA A 121 1.53 25.50 -6.06
CA ALA A 121 2.71 24.76 -5.65
C ALA A 121 3.84 25.76 -5.30
N LEU A 122 4.64 25.45 -4.28
CA LEU A 122 5.80 26.29 -3.98
C LEU A 122 6.86 26.12 -5.07
N PRO A 123 7.35 27.22 -5.68
CA PRO A 123 8.40 27.14 -6.68
C PRO A 123 9.68 26.52 -6.14
N ARG A 124 10.24 25.56 -6.87
CA ARG A 124 11.57 25.01 -6.60
C ARG A 124 12.60 25.69 -7.49
N THR A 125 13.31 26.67 -6.92
CA THR A 125 14.33 27.47 -7.63
C THR A 125 15.76 27.00 -7.40
N GLN A 126 15.96 26.00 -6.55
CA GLN A 126 17.29 25.43 -6.32
C GLN A 126 17.77 24.69 -7.56
N VAL A 127 19.05 24.89 -7.89
CA VAL A 127 19.74 24.19 -8.97
C VAL A 127 20.58 23.08 -8.36
N LEU A 128 20.54 21.90 -8.99
CA LEU A 128 21.43 20.79 -8.69
C LEU A 128 22.14 20.43 -9.98
N GLU A 129 23.47 20.26 -9.93
CA GLU A 129 24.23 19.79 -11.07
C GLU A 129 23.97 18.29 -11.30
N PRO A 130 23.75 17.84 -12.55
CA PRO A 130 23.51 16.44 -12.83
C PRO A 130 24.78 15.61 -12.64
N GLU A 131 24.65 14.50 -11.91
CA GLU A 131 25.75 13.53 -11.78
C GLU A 131 25.72 12.45 -12.88
N SER A 132 24.54 12.17 -13.44
CA SER A 132 24.34 11.22 -14.54
C SER A 132 25.09 11.67 -15.80
N PRO A 133 25.95 10.83 -16.41
CA PRO A 133 26.59 11.13 -17.69
C PRO A 133 25.61 11.54 -18.78
N ALA A 134 24.47 10.84 -18.90
CA ALA A 134 23.44 11.19 -19.86
C ALA A 134 22.82 12.58 -19.58
N LEU A 135 22.55 12.91 -18.31
CA LEU A 135 22.03 14.23 -17.97
C LEU A 135 23.06 15.34 -18.10
N LYS A 136 24.37 15.07 -17.93
CA LYS A 136 25.43 16.05 -18.21
C LYS A 136 25.46 16.42 -19.68
N ALA A 137 25.44 15.43 -20.57
CA ALA A 137 25.36 15.66 -22.02
C ALA A 137 24.07 16.43 -22.41
N LEU A 138 22.95 16.10 -21.75
CA LEU A 138 21.71 16.85 -21.95
C LEU A 138 21.80 18.29 -21.43
N ALA A 139 22.48 18.51 -20.30
CA ALA A 139 22.69 19.85 -19.75
C ALA A 139 23.47 20.73 -20.71
N GLU A 140 24.52 20.20 -21.35
CA GLU A 140 25.29 20.90 -22.40
C GLU A 140 24.41 21.24 -23.60
N THR A 141 23.58 20.29 -24.04
CA THR A 141 22.62 20.49 -25.14
C THR A 141 21.63 21.62 -24.81
N VAL A 142 21.05 21.60 -23.61
CA VAL A 142 20.11 22.62 -23.13
C VAL A 142 20.80 23.98 -22.98
N ALA A 143 22.03 24.03 -22.46
CA ALA A 143 22.80 25.25 -22.32
C ALA A 143 23.14 25.89 -23.69
N ALA A 144 23.33 25.06 -24.72
CA ALA A 144 23.51 25.50 -26.11
C ALA A 144 22.20 25.88 -26.83
N GLY A 145 21.04 25.82 -26.15
CA GLY A 145 19.73 26.15 -26.73
C GLY A 145 19.06 25.00 -27.50
N GLY A 146 19.54 23.77 -27.36
CA GLY A 146 18.96 22.57 -27.96
C GLY A 146 17.69 22.07 -27.27
N SER A 147 16.94 21.20 -27.96
CA SER A 147 15.69 20.58 -27.46
C SER A 147 15.93 19.33 -26.60
N THR A 148 15.00 19.04 -25.69
CA THR A 148 14.94 17.81 -24.88
C THR A 148 14.15 16.67 -25.54
N ASP A 149 13.61 16.87 -26.74
CA ASP A 149 12.71 15.89 -27.38
C ASP A 149 13.37 14.55 -27.69
N ALA A 150 14.61 14.57 -28.20
CA ALA A 150 15.35 13.34 -28.49
C ALA A 150 15.61 12.52 -27.20
N PHE A 151 15.89 13.21 -26.09
CA PHE A 151 16.05 12.58 -24.78
C PHE A 151 14.74 11.93 -24.33
N TRP A 152 13.62 12.65 -24.39
CA TRP A 152 12.33 12.10 -23.98
C TRP A 152 11.85 10.96 -24.88
N GLN A 153 12.10 11.02 -26.18
CA GLN A 153 11.84 9.89 -27.09
C GLN A 153 12.64 8.65 -26.71
N ALA A 154 13.89 8.81 -26.24
CA ALA A 154 14.67 7.69 -25.72
C ALA A 154 14.05 7.14 -24.44
N GLN A 155 13.65 8.00 -23.49
CA GLN A 155 13.03 7.55 -22.24
C GLN A 155 11.65 6.92 -22.41
N THR A 156 10.86 7.35 -23.41
CA THR A 156 9.61 6.65 -23.76
C THR A 156 9.85 5.22 -24.25
N ARG A 157 10.99 4.95 -24.89
CA ARG A 157 11.34 3.60 -25.36
C ARG A 157 12.02 2.73 -24.30
N GLN A 158 12.87 3.32 -23.46
CA GLN A 158 13.67 2.60 -22.47
C GLN A 158 12.98 2.49 -21.10
N GLY A 159 12.07 3.42 -20.82
CA GLY A 159 11.39 3.55 -19.55
C GLY A 159 12.17 4.36 -18.51
N THR A 160 11.52 4.63 -17.39
CA THR A 160 12.10 5.32 -16.22
C THR A 160 11.93 4.49 -14.94
N PRO A 161 12.75 4.71 -13.89
CA PRO A 161 13.87 5.66 -13.84
C PRO A 161 15.04 5.20 -14.73
N MET A 162 15.92 6.12 -15.12
CA MET A 162 17.14 5.74 -15.82
C MET A 162 18.07 4.98 -14.88
N VAL A 163 18.74 3.94 -15.39
CA VAL A 163 19.70 3.14 -14.63
C VAL A 163 21.04 3.12 -15.37
N GLU A 164 22.08 3.63 -14.73
CA GLU A 164 23.44 3.70 -15.27
C GLU A 164 24.41 2.88 -14.38
N PRO A 165 25.42 2.22 -14.96
CA PRO A 165 26.43 1.51 -14.17
C PRO A 165 27.28 2.49 -13.35
N VAL A 166 27.64 2.09 -12.13
CA VAL A 166 28.66 2.79 -11.31
C VAL A 166 29.83 1.85 -11.05
N ASP A 167 29.55 0.68 -10.48
CA ASP A 167 30.52 -0.41 -10.28
C ASP A 167 29.80 -1.78 -10.33
N ALA A 168 30.49 -2.87 -9.94
CA ALA A 168 29.94 -4.23 -9.95
C ALA A 168 28.78 -4.42 -8.95
N SER A 169 28.75 -3.62 -7.88
CA SER A 169 27.84 -3.72 -6.74
C SER A 169 26.86 -2.55 -6.62
N HIS A 170 27.02 -1.49 -7.40
CA HIS A 170 26.16 -0.30 -7.36
C HIS A 170 25.71 0.16 -8.75
N LYS A 171 24.51 0.74 -8.78
CA LYS A 171 23.93 1.42 -9.94
C LYS A 171 23.55 2.84 -9.58
N ARG A 172 23.62 3.73 -10.57
CA ARG A 172 23.05 5.07 -10.48
C ARG A 172 21.62 5.00 -11.01
N VAL A 173 20.68 5.43 -10.19
CA VAL A 173 19.27 5.51 -10.54
C VAL A 173 18.87 6.98 -10.60
N THR A 174 18.36 7.41 -11.76
CA THR A 174 17.94 8.79 -11.99
C THR A 174 16.43 8.82 -12.26
N PHE A 175 15.70 9.34 -11.28
CA PHE A 175 14.27 9.59 -11.37
C PHE A 175 14.03 10.82 -12.23
N LEU A 176 12.99 10.78 -13.06
CA LEU A 176 12.71 11.80 -14.06
C LEU A 176 11.25 12.19 -14.05
N TRP A 177 10.97 13.44 -14.38
CA TRP A 177 9.63 13.92 -14.66
C TRP A 177 9.65 14.98 -15.76
N ARG A 178 8.69 14.92 -16.69
CA ARG A 178 8.55 15.86 -17.81
C ARG A 178 7.50 16.93 -17.50
N GLY A 179 7.88 18.20 -17.58
CA GLY A 179 6.95 19.32 -17.72
C GLY A 179 6.17 19.73 -16.47
N ALA A 180 6.63 19.40 -15.25
CA ALA A 180 6.07 20.01 -14.04
C ALA A 180 6.38 21.52 -14.01
N ARG A 181 5.48 22.30 -13.40
CA ARG A 181 5.54 23.75 -13.39
C ARG A 181 6.43 24.25 -12.26
N GLU A 182 6.16 23.81 -11.03
CA GLU A 182 6.77 24.43 -9.85
C GLU A 182 7.71 23.49 -9.09
N ASN A 183 7.33 22.22 -8.93
CA ASN A 183 8.16 21.25 -8.21
C ASN A 183 7.79 19.81 -8.60
N VAL A 184 8.67 18.88 -8.25
CA VAL A 184 8.37 17.44 -8.27
C VAL A 184 9.02 16.81 -7.05
N PHE A 185 8.31 15.91 -6.39
CA PHE A 185 8.83 15.16 -5.25
C PHE A 185 8.78 13.65 -5.49
N LEU A 186 9.78 12.95 -4.99
CA LEU A 186 9.86 11.50 -4.93
C LEU A 186 9.25 11.02 -3.60
N LEU A 187 8.14 10.28 -3.69
CA LEU A 187 7.54 9.59 -2.56
C LEU A 187 8.05 8.15 -2.51
N GLY A 188 8.81 7.83 -1.47
CA GLY A 188 9.37 6.50 -1.23
C GLY A 188 10.86 6.55 -0.92
N SER A 189 11.52 5.41 -1.16
CA SER A 189 12.98 5.25 -1.05
C SER A 189 13.70 5.76 -2.30
N PRO A 190 15.03 5.98 -2.25
CA PRO A 190 16.01 5.57 -1.23
C PRO A 190 16.19 6.54 -0.05
N ALA A 191 15.49 7.67 -0.03
CA ALA A 191 15.71 8.70 0.98
C ALA A 191 14.60 8.81 2.05
N GLY A 192 13.39 8.32 1.78
CA GLY A 192 12.30 8.25 2.77
C GLY A 192 11.64 9.59 3.16
N GLU A 193 12.20 10.74 2.74
CA GLU A 193 11.81 12.08 3.19
C GLU A 193 11.25 12.98 2.07
N HIS A 194 10.37 12.44 1.22
CA HIS A 194 9.68 13.18 0.13
C HIS A 194 10.66 14.05 -0.65
N ASP A 195 11.61 13.41 -1.29
CA ASP A 195 12.80 14.07 -1.76
C ASP A 195 12.52 14.90 -3.03
N PRO A 196 12.86 16.20 -3.10
CA PRO A 196 12.59 17.01 -4.28
C PRO A 196 13.45 16.57 -5.47
N LEU A 197 12.90 16.61 -6.67
CA LEU A 197 13.67 16.64 -7.91
C LEU A 197 14.02 18.11 -8.27
N PHE A 198 14.98 18.27 -9.16
CA PHE A 198 15.52 19.56 -9.57
C PHE A 198 15.38 19.73 -11.08
N ARG A 199 15.05 20.94 -11.52
CA ARG A 199 14.92 21.27 -12.94
C ARG A 199 16.31 21.35 -13.60
N LEU A 200 16.47 20.70 -14.75
CA LEU A 200 17.69 20.75 -15.54
C LEU A 200 17.72 22.05 -16.37
N GLY A 201 18.45 23.06 -15.87
CA GLY A 201 18.50 24.38 -16.49
C GLY A 201 17.10 24.98 -16.65
N LYS A 202 16.79 25.52 -17.84
CA LYS A 202 15.47 26.07 -18.19
C LYS A 202 14.55 25.08 -18.92
N SER A 203 14.89 23.79 -18.91
CA SER A 203 14.17 22.76 -19.67
C SER A 203 12.90 22.26 -18.98
N ASP A 204 12.22 21.31 -19.63
CA ASP A 204 11.09 20.54 -19.10
C ASP A 204 11.51 19.30 -18.29
N VAL A 205 12.81 19.09 -18.06
CA VAL A 205 13.34 17.92 -17.36
C VAL A 205 13.53 18.20 -15.88
N TRP A 206 12.84 17.44 -15.04
CA TRP A 206 13.08 17.36 -13.61
C TRP A 206 13.80 16.05 -13.30
N PHE A 207 14.82 16.09 -12.45
CA PHE A 207 15.60 14.91 -12.13
C PHE A 207 16.04 14.82 -10.67
N ARG A 208 16.33 13.59 -10.24
CA ARG A 208 17.15 13.32 -9.05
C ARG A 208 17.87 11.99 -9.20
N SER A 209 19.16 11.98 -8.85
CA SER A 209 19.99 10.78 -8.95
C SER A 209 20.38 10.26 -7.58
N TYR A 210 20.50 8.94 -7.48
CA TYR A 210 21.04 8.23 -6.31
C TYR A 210 21.97 7.12 -6.78
N VAL A 211 22.98 6.80 -5.97
CA VAL A 211 23.75 5.57 -6.12
C VAL A 211 23.18 4.56 -5.11
N VAL A 212 22.70 3.42 -5.61
CA VAL A 212 22.06 2.38 -4.81
C VAL A 212 22.72 1.02 -5.07
N PRO A 213 22.63 0.06 -4.14
CA PRO A 213 23.06 -1.31 -4.38
C PRO A 213 22.45 -1.90 -5.66
N ALA A 214 23.20 -2.74 -6.36
CA ALA A 214 22.78 -3.34 -7.62
C ALA A 214 21.67 -4.39 -7.46
N ASP A 215 21.32 -4.77 -6.23
CA ASP A 215 20.21 -5.65 -5.88
C ASP A 215 18.98 -4.88 -5.36
N THR A 216 18.91 -3.57 -5.62
CA THR A 216 17.82 -2.74 -5.11
C THR A 216 16.46 -3.12 -5.70
N VAL A 217 15.48 -3.34 -4.82
CA VAL A 217 14.06 -3.47 -5.17
C VAL A 217 13.26 -2.51 -4.30
N MET A 218 12.51 -1.62 -4.92
CA MET A 218 11.64 -0.69 -4.19
C MET A 218 10.49 -0.16 -5.01
N GLN A 219 9.42 0.24 -4.33
CA GLN A 219 8.31 0.98 -4.93
C GLN A 219 8.45 2.48 -4.68
N TYR A 220 7.99 3.27 -5.65
CA TYR A 220 7.99 4.73 -5.54
C TYR A 220 6.80 5.36 -6.28
N LYS A 221 6.52 6.62 -5.95
CA LYS A 221 5.64 7.51 -6.70
C LYS A 221 6.33 8.85 -6.95
N LEU A 222 5.92 9.54 -8.00
CA LEU A 222 6.30 10.91 -8.29
C LEU A 222 5.10 11.82 -8.04
N ALA A 223 5.36 12.99 -7.46
CA ALA A 223 4.34 13.96 -7.12
C ALA A 223 4.71 15.31 -7.75
N PRO A 224 4.22 15.61 -8.96
CA PRO A 224 4.41 16.92 -9.58
C PRO A 224 3.53 17.97 -8.90
N ASP A 225 3.98 19.22 -8.93
CA ASP A 225 3.23 20.41 -8.52
C ASP A 225 2.49 20.22 -7.18
N VAL A 226 3.21 19.73 -6.17
CA VAL A 226 2.62 19.47 -4.84
C VAL A 226 2.14 20.81 -4.25
N PRO A 227 0.85 20.90 -3.88
CA PRO A 227 0.28 22.15 -3.41
C PRO A 227 0.85 22.58 -2.07
N PHE A 228 0.99 23.88 -1.86
CA PHE A 228 1.19 24.40 -0.52
C PHE A 228 -0.10 24.27 0.29
N ILE A 229 -0.01 23.69 1.48
CA ILE A 229 -1.12 23.69 2.43
C ILE A 229 -0.67 24.31 3.76
N GLY A 230 -1.51 25.18 4.32
CA GLY A 230 -1.33 25.64 5.70
C GLY A 230 -1.52 24.50 6.70
N GLY A 231 -1.09 24.69 7.95
CA GLY A 231 -1.27 23.70 9.03
C GLY A 231 0.03 23.18 9.63
N SER A 232 -0.02 22.01 10.24
CA SER A 232 1.13 21.40 10.89
C SER A 232 2.17 20.91 9.87
N PRO A 233 3.45 20.70 10.27
CA PRO A 233 4.44 20.05 9.41
C PRO A 233 3.98 18.69 8.87
N ARG A 234 3.18 17.95 9.66
CA ARG A 234 2.58 16.68 9.24
C ARG A 234 1.57 16.88 8.12
N ASP A 235 0.72 17.90 8.22
CA ASP A 235 -0.25 18.20 7.17
C ASP A 235 0.47 18.57 5.87
N ARG A 236 1.48 19.46 5.95
CA ARG A 236 2.33 19.81 4.80
C ARG A 236 3.01 18.59 4.19
N ARG A 237 3.51 17.65 5.00
CA ARG A 237 4.10 16.40 4.50
C ARG A 237 3.06 15.54 3.76
N ARG A 238 1.81 15.49 4.25
CA ARG A 238 0.73 14.73 3.61
C ARG A 238 0.22 15.36 2.31
N ALA A 239 0.50 16.63 2.04
CA ALA A 239 0.13 17.31 0.79
C ALA A 239 0.60 16.56 -0.46
N ILE A 240 1.72 15.83 -0.37
CA ILE A 240 2.25 15.02 -1.48
C ILE A 240 1.21 14.04 -2.04
N LEU A 241 0.30 13.53 -1.20
CA LEU A 241 -0.72 12.53 -1.59
C LEU A 241 -1.75 13.08 -2.57
N VAL A 242 -1.82 14.41 -2.70
CA VAL A 242 -2.71 15.09 -3.64
C VAL A 242 -2.35 14.70 -5.08
N SER A 243 -1.06 14.76 -5.43
CA SER A 243 -0.56 14.53 -6.79
C SER A 243 0.36 13.32 -6.93
N ALA A 244 0.71 12.63 -5.83
CA ALA A 244 1.53 11.42 -5.89
C ALA A 244 0.89 10.35 -6.76
N GLN A 245 1.66 9.86 -7.72
CA GLN A 245 1.19 8.91 -8.72
C GLN A 245 2.34 8.05 -9.26
N ALA A 246 1.99 6.95 -9.92
CA ALA A 246 2.92 6.14 -10.68
C ALA A 246 3.67 7.00 -11.72
N ASP A 247 4.96 6.71 -11.86
CA ASP A 247 5.80 7.21 -12.93
C ASP A 247 5.23 6.75 -14.29
N PRO A 248 4.80 7.69 -15.15
CA PRO A 248 4.11 7.37 -16.39
C PRO A 248 4.99 6.65 -17.41
N LEU A 249 6.32 6.73 -17.28
CA LEU A 249 7.26 6.06 -18.19
C LEU A 249 7.90 4.82 -17.57
N ASN A 250 7.53 4.43 -16.34
CA ASN A 250 8.02 3.17 -15.76
C ASN A 250 7.17 1.99 -16.27
N PRO A 251 7.74 1.05 -17.04
CA PRO A 251 6.99 -0.11 -17.54
C PRO A 251 6.72 -1.16 -16.45
N ASN A 252 7.40 -1.06 -15.31
CA ASN A 252 7.34 -2.03 -14.23
C ASN A 252 6.39 -1.58 -13.12
N ALA A 253 5.46 -2.47 -12.79
CA ALA A 253 4.59 -2.37 -11.63
C ALA A 253 4.42 -3.74 -10.98
N PHE A 254 4.15 -3.74 -9.67
CA PHE A 254 3.76 -4.92 -8.91
C PHE A 254 2.57 -4.55 -8.03
N GLY A 255 1.54 -5.39 -8.01
CA GLY A 255 0.24 -5.10 -7.45
C GLY A 255 -0.88 -5.04 -8.51
N GLU A 256 -2.05 -4.54 -8.14
CA GLU A 256 -3.22 -4.42 -9.01
C GLU A 256 -2.92 -3.52 -10.22
N GLN A 257 -3.06 -4.08 -11.42
CA GLN A 257 -2.67 -3.43 -12.67
C GLN A 257 -3.79 -2.54 -13.24
N LYS A 258 -5.05 -2.83 -12.90
CA LYS A 258 -6.23 -2.07 -13.35
C LYS A 258 -6.48 -0.81 -12.54
N ALA A 259 -5.82 -0.65 -11.40
CA ALA A 259 -5.90 0.55 -10.60
C ALA A 259 -5.43 1.78 -11.39
N ASP A 260 -6.01 2.94 -11.11
CA ASP A 260 -5.60 4.19 -11.72
C ASP A 260 -4.18 4.60 -11.31
N ARG A 261 -3.61 5.60 -12.01
CA ARG A 261 -2.23 6.02 -11.81
C ARG A 261 -1.92 6.55 -10.39
N TRP A 262 -2.93 6.94 -9.60
CA TRP A 262 -2.79 7.46 -8.24
C TRP A 262 -2.78 6.32 -7.22
N ASN A 263 -3.46 5.22 -7.51
CA ASN A 263 -3.51 4.03 -6.67
C ASN A 263 -2.41 3.02 -6.99
N ARG A 264 -1.68 3.18 -8.10
CA ARG A 264 -0.50 2.37 -8.40
C ARG A 264 0.81 3.01 -7.94
N SER A 265 1.79 2.17 -7.60
CA SER A 265 3.18 2.55 -7.41
C SER A 265 4.03 1.99 -8.56
N SER A 266 5.07 2.73 -8.93
CA SER A 266 6.07 2.26 -9.88
C SER A 266 7.11 1.40 -9.18
N LEU A 267 7.69 0.43 -9.90
CA LEU A 267 8.67 -0.50 -9.37
C LEU A 267 10.06 -0.21 -9.95
N LEU A 268 11.03 0.01 -9.07
CA LEU A 268 12.44 -0.17 -9.42
C LEU A 268 12.84 -1.59 -9.02
N ASP A 269 13.30 -2.37 -9.99
CA ASP A 269 13.81 -3.72 -9.78
C ASP A 269 15.15 -3.87 -10.50
N LEU A 270 16.23 -3.93 -9.71
CA LEU A 270 17.58 -4.15 -10.21
C LEU A 270 18.01 -5.61 -10.06
N THR A 271 17.13 -6.48 -9.56
CA THR A 271 17.44 -7.89 -9.32
C THR A 271 17.24 -8.75 -10.57
N PRO A 272 18.01 -9.84 -10.75
CA PRO A 272 17.86 -10.70 -11.90
C PRO A 272 16.60 -11.58 -11.84
N THR A 273 16.13 -11.94 -10.64
CA THR A 273 15.01 -12.87 -10.44
C THR A 273 14.27 -12.56 -9.16
N ARG A 274 12.94 -12.68 -9.19
CA ARG A 274 12.04 -12.45 -8.06
C ARG A 274 11.05 -13.58 -7.86
N TYR A 275 10.72 -13.88 -6.61
CA TYR A 275 9.60 -14.78 -6.32
C TYR A 275 8.28 -14.05 -6.54
N CYS A 276 8.20 -12.79 -6.10
CA CYS A 276 7.02 -11.96 -6.16
C CYS A 276 7.06 -11.02 -7.37
N SER A 277 6.76 -11.56 -8.56
CA SER A 277 6.62 -10.77 -9.79
C SER A 277 5.15 -10.62 -10.20
N ALA A 278 4.85 -9.64 -11.05
CA ALA A 278 3.51 -9.51 -11.65
C ALA A 278 3.13 -10.79 -12.43
N GLN A 279 4.09 -11.41 -13.12
CA GLN A 279 3.92 -12.68 -13.82
C GLN A 279 3.49 -13.81 -12.86
N ALA A 280 4.15 -13.91 -11.70
CA ALA A 280 3.87 -14.93 -10.70
C ALA A 280 2.50 -14.69 -10.03
N ALA A 281 2.20 -13.44 -9.68
CA ALA A 281 0.93 -13.04 -9.08
C ALA A 281 -0.27 -13.26 -10.03
N ALA A 282 -0.07 -13.11 -11.34
CA ALA A 282 -1.11 -13.31 -12.35
C ALA A 282 -1.43 -14.80 -12.63
N GLN A 283 -0.61 -15.74 -12.17
CA GLN A 283 -0.93 -17.16 -12.33
C GLN A 283 -2.15 -17.52 -11.47
N PRO A 284 -3.17 -18.20 -12.02
CA PRO A 284 -4.32 -18.63 -11.23
C PRO A 284 -3.90 -19.69 -10.19
N LEU A 285 -4.66 -19.80 -9.10
CA LEU A 285 -4.47 -20.85 -8.10
C LEU A 285 -4.69 -22.23 -8.74
N GLY A 286 -3.65 -23.06 -8.75
CA GLY A 286 -3.67 -24.40 -9.34
C GLY A 286 -3.57 -25.53 -8.31
N GLN A 287 -2.92 -25.29 -7.17
CA GLN A 287 -2.65 -26.30 -6.13
C GLN A 287 -3.31 -25.96 -4.80
N GLY A 288 -4.39 -25.16 -4.79
CA GLY A 288 -5.00 -24.73 -3.54
C GLY A 288 -6.37 -24.09 -3.72
N THR A 289 -6.98 -23.71 -2.59
CA THR A 289 -8.24 -22.97 -2.55
C THR A 289 -8.10 -21.77 -1.65
N LEU A 290 -8.60 -20.63 -2.10
CA LEU A 290 -8.77 -19.43 -1.30
C LEU A 290 -10.25 -19.27 -0.96
N SER A 291 -10.60 -19.23 0.33
CA SER A 291 -11.96 -18.94 0.80
C SER A 291 -11.97 -17.65 1.61
N ARG A 292 -12.97 -16.80 1.40
CA ARG A 292 -13.19 -15.57 2.17
C ARG A 292 -14.33 -15.76 3.15
N GLN A 293 -14.16 -15.33 4.39
CA GLN A 293 -15.20 -15.45 5.43
C GLN A 293 -15.28 -14.19 6.27
N LYS A 294 -16.50 -13.77 6.61
CA LYS A 294 -16.72 -12.70 7.59
C LYS A 294 -16.56 -13.25 9.00
N PHE A 295 -15.80 -12.56 9.84
CA PHE A 295 -15.57 -12.91 11.23
C PHE A 295 -15.93 -11.74 12.15
N ALA A 296 -17.01 -11.90 12.91
CA ALA A 296 -17.46 -10.93 13.90
C ALA A 296 -16.72 -11.15 15.23
N SER A 297 -16.11 -10.10 15.75
CA SER A 297 -15.43 -10.08 17.04
C SER A 297 -16.25 -9.28 18.05
N PRO A 298 -16.83 -9.93 19.08
CA PRO A 298 -17.45 -9.22 20.19
C PRO A 298 -16.46 -8.33 20.93
N ARG A 299 -15.20 -8.79 21.11
CA ARG A 299 -14.16 -8.03 21.80
C ARG A 299 -13.73 -6.76 21.07
N LEU A 300 -13.54 -6.84 19.75
CA LEU A 300 -13.13 -5.68 18.95
C LEU A 300 -14.32 -4.83 18.51
N GLY A 301 -15.55 -5.32 18.67
CA GLY A 301 -16.77 -4.62 18.29
C GLY A 301 -16.87 -4.38 16.79
N ASN A 302 -16.25 -5.25 15.97
CA ASN A 302 -16.27 -5.14 14.51
C ASN A 302 -16.36 -6.51 13.83
N THR A 303 -16.65 -6.49 12.53
CA THR A 303 -16.56 -7.65 11.65
C THR A 303 -15.50 -7.38 10.61
N ARG A 304 -14.66 -8.38 10.33
CA ARG A 304 -13.61 -8.29 9.31
C ARG A 304 -13.62 -9.49 8.39
N GLU A 305 -13.02 -9.35 7.21
CA GLU A 305 -12.75 -10.51 6.38
C GLU A 305 -11.53 -11.30 6.90
N VAL A 306 -11.65 -12.61 6.90
CA VAL A 306 -10.53 -13.54 7.05
C VAL A 306 -10.50 -14.43 5.82
N MET A 307 -9.41 -14.33 5.04
CA MET A 307 -9.21 -15.20 3.89
C MET A 307 -8.29 -16.36 4.26
N ILE A 308 -8.63 -17.55 3.79
CA ILE A 308 -7.89 -18.77 4.11
C ILE A 308 -7.48 -19.42 2.79
N TYR A 309 -6.17 -19.40 2.51
CA TYR A 309 -5.57 -20.25 1.49
C TYR A 309 -5.21 -21.60 2.11
N LYS A 310 -5.69 -22.68 1.48
CA LYS A 310 -5.32 -24.06 1.81
C LYS A 310 -4.73 -24.73 0.57
N PRO A 311 -3.50 -25.25 0.62
CA PRO A 311 -2.97 -26.05 -0.47
C PRO A 311 -3.71 -27.39 -0.54
N ARG A 312 -4.00 -27.83 -1.76
CA ARG A 312 -4.44 -29.17 -2.13
C ARG A 312 -3.18 -30.00 -2.40
N GLY A 313 -2.97 -31.02 -1.60
CA GLY A 313 -1.83 -31.92 -1.79
C GLY A 313 -2.00 -33.21 -1.02
N ALA A 314 -1.25 -34.24 -1.40
CA ALA A 314 -1.28 -35.55 -0.73
C ALA A 314 -0.89 -35.46 0.75
N GLN A 315 -0.06 -34.48 1.12
CA GLN A 315 0.25 -34.18 2.52
C GLN A 315 -0.48 -32.91 2.98
N PRO A 316 -1.12 -32.93 4.17
CA PRO A 316 -1.74 -31.75 4.73
C PRO A 316 -0.68 -30.70 5.08
N ALA A 317 -1.03 -29.42 4.93
CA ALA A 317 -0.20 -28.32 5.36
C ALA A 317 0.06 -28.38 6.86
N ARG A 318 1.33 -28.51 7.24
CA ARG A 318 1.76 -28.56 8.65
C ARG A 318 2.04 -27.17 9.22
N TRP A 319 2.31 -26.20 8.35
CA TRP A 319 2.62 -24.83 8.72
C TRP A 319 1.45 -23.91 8.39
N THR A 320 1.24 -22.91 9.24
CA THR A 320 0.26 -21.84 9.01
C THR A 320 0.96 -20.49 9.16
N LEU A 321 0.88 -19.68 8.11
CA LEU A 321 1.24 -18.26 8.13
C LEU A 321 -0.03 -17.45 8.41
N VAL A 322 -0.02 -16.66 9.48
CA VAL A 322 -1.07 -15.69 9.78
C VAL A 322 -0.53 -14.32 9.40
N LEU A 323 -1.13 -13.68 8.42
CA LEU A 323 -0.62 -12.47 7.78
C LEU A 323 -1.59 -11.31 8.00
N PHE A 324 -1.14 -10.28 8.72
CA PHE A 324 -1.84 -9.01 8.85
C PHE A 324 -1.78 -8.20 7.55
N ASP A 325 -2.63 -7.19 7.43
CA ASP A 325 -2.87 -6.46 6.18
C ASP A 325 -3.30 -7.40 5.04
N GLY A 326 -4.10 -8.41 5.39
CA GLY A 326 -4.47 -9.51 4.51
C GLY A 326 -5.13 -9.07 3.21
N GLN A 327 -5.98 -8.03 3.28
CA GLN A 327 -6.62 -7.40 2.13
C GLN A 327 -5.59 -6.83 1.16
N VAL A 328 -4.55 -6.16 1.66
CA VAL A 328 -3.49 -5.62 0.79
C VAL A 328 -2.68 -6.74 0.17
N TYR A 329 -2.17 -7.69 0.97
CA TYR A 329 -1.34 -8.78 0.46
C TYR A 329 -2.07 -9.67 -0.55
N GLN A 330 -3.37 -9.87 -0.41
CA GLN A 330 -4.12 -10.77 -1.29
C GLN A 330 -4.83 -10.05 -2.44
N ASP A 331 -5.46 -8.90 -2.18
CA ASP A 331 -6.27 -8.22 -3.20
C ASP A 331 -5.40 -7.41 -4.14
N GLU A 332 -4.37 -6.74 -3.62
CA GLU A 332 -3.43 -5.98 -4.47
C GLU A 332 -2.30 -6.87 -5.00
N TYR A 333 -1.68 -7.69 -4.15
CA TYR A 333 -0.44 -8.41 -4.50
C TYR A 333 -0.62 -9.89 -4.83
N HIS A 334 -1.85 -10.43 -4.70
CA HIS A 334 -2.20 -11.83 -4.97
C HIS A 334 -1.21 -12.83 -4.36
N PHE A 335 -0.83 -12.62 -3.09
CA PHE A 335 0.22 -13.39 -2.44
C PHE A 335 -0.06 -14.90 -2.41
N ALA A 336 -1.33 -15.32 -2.28
CA ALA A 336 -1.68 -16.74 -2.36
C ALA A 336 -1.30 -17.36 -3.71
N ASN A 337 -1.41 -16.63 -4.81
CA ASN A 337 -1.07 -17.10 -6.15
C ASN A 337 0.44 -17.33 -6.30
N VAL A 338 1.24 -16.39 -5.79
CA VAL A 338 2.70 -16.53 -5.73
C VAL A 338 3.09 -17.75 -4.90
N LEU A 339 2.51 -17.89 -3.71
CA LEU A 339 2.79 -19.01 -2.81
C LEU A 339 2.38 -20.35 -3.43
N ASP A 340 1.20 -20.43 -4.05
CA ASP A 340 0.67 -21.63 -4.70
C ASP A 340 1.60 -22.13 -5.81
N GLY A 341 2.09 -21.22 -6.66
CA GLY A 341 3.08 -21.55 -7.69
C GLY A 341 4.42 -22.04 -7.12
N LEU A 342 4.84 -21.52 -5.96
CA LEU A 342 6.06 -22.00 -5.28
C LEU A 342 5.87 -23.36 -4.63
N ILE A 343 4.69 -23.64 -4.07
CA ILE A 343 4.32 -24.96 -3.56
C ILE A 343 4.27 -25.97 -4.71
N ALA A 344 3.66 -25.62 -5.83
CA ALA A 344 3.57 -26.45 -7.03
C ALA A 344 4.95 -26.85 -7.57
N ARG A 345 5.94 -25.94 -7.48
CA ARG A 345 7.34 -26.19 -7.89
C ARG A 345 8.23 -26.70 -6.75
N HIS A 346 7.67 -27.11 -5.61
CA HIS A 346 8.41 -27.60 -4.44
C HIS A 346 9.46 -26.63 -3.86
N HIS A 347 9.33 -25.33 -4.14
CA HIS A 347 10.17 -24.29 -3.54
C HIS A 347 9.72 -23.94 -2.11
N LEU A 348 8.51 -24.31 -1.75
CA LEU A 348 7.94 -24.27 -0.40
C LEU A 348 7.19 -25.59 -0.15
N PRO A 349 7.15 -26.10 1.10
CA PRO A 349 6.23 -27.18 1.42
C PRO A 349 4.79 -26.64 1.48
N PRO A 350 3.77 -27.51 1.56
CA PRO A 350 2.40 -27.08 1.81
C PRO A 350 2.28 -26.23 3.10
N VAL A 351 1.81 -24.98 2.93
CA VAL A 351 1.61 -23.97 3.99
C VAL A 351 0.20 -23.40 3.84
N ASN A 352 -0.57 -23.38 4.93
CA ASN A 352 -1.81 -22.60 4.98
C ASN A 352 -1.49 -21.12 5.14
N VAL A 353 -2.26 -20.23 4.52
CA VAL A 353 -2.19 -18.79 4.81
C VAL A 353 -3.54 -18.30 5.31
N VAL A 354 -3.52 -17.58 6.43
CA VAL A 354 -4.66 -16.90 7.01
C VAL A 354 -4.40 -15.40 6.91
N PHE A 355 -5.07 -14.76 5.96
CA PHE A 355 -5.03 -13.32 5.74
C PHE A 355 -6.04 -12.66 6.67
N ILE A 356 -5.58 -11.71 7.50
CA ILE A 356 -6.44 -10.97 8.42
C ILE A 356 -6.58 -9.55 7.90
N ASP A 357 -7.80 -9.18 7.55
CA ASP A 357 -8.13 -7.82 7.17
C ASP A 357 -7.89 -6.85 8.33
N SER A 358 -7.17 -5.76 8.02
CA SER A 358 -6.87 -4.67 8.95
C SER A 358 -7.84 -3.50 8.83
N LEU A 359 -8.92 -3.68 8.07
CA LEU A 359 -10.03 -2.75 7.87
C LEU A 359 -9.52 -1.42 7.29
N ASP A 360 -9.92 -0.31 7.88
CA ASP A 360 -9.46 1.03 7.49
C ASP A 360 -8.20 1.47 8.26
N HIS A 361 -7.62 2.58 7.80
CA HIS A 361 -6.42 3.15 8.40
C HIS A 361 -6.58 3.48 9.90
N ALA A 362 -7.76 3.93 10.33
CA ALA A 362 -8.00 4.30 11.72
C ALA A 362 -8.00 3.08 12.64
N ARG A 363 -8.74 2.02 12.27
CA ARG A 363 -8.78 0.75 13.00
C ARG A 363 -7.44 0.05 12.96
N ARG A 364 -6.77 -0.03 11.80
CA ARG A 364 -5.39 -0.55 11.70
C ARG A 364 -4.44 0.14 12.69
N GLY A 365 -4.50 1.47 12.78
CA GLY A 365 -3.66 2.27 13.68
C GLY A 365 -4.01 2.13 15.17
N LYS A 366 -5.22 1.67 15.50
CA LYS A 366 -5.68 1.40 16.87
C LYS A 366 -5.41 -0.04 17.29
N GLU A 367 -5.60 -1.00 16.40
CA GLU A 367 -5.60 -2.43 16.71
C GLU A 367 -4.20 -3.06 16.63
N LEU A 368 -3.37 -2.69 15.64
CA LEU A 368 -2.10 -3.37 15.39
C LEU A 368 -0.95 -2.90 16.33
N PRO A 369 -0.70 -1.59 16.55
CA PRO A 369 0.31 -1.17 17.53
C PRO A 369 -0.08 -1.70 18.91
N PRO A 370 0.89 -2.16 19.74
CA PRO A 370 0.64 -2.99 20.92
C PRO A 370 -0.67 -2.72 21.66
N ASN A 371 -1.69 -3.50 21.30
CA ASN A 371 -3.06 -3.39 21.81
C ASN A 371 -3.43 -4.70 22.52
N PRO A 372 -3.75 -4.65 23.83
CA PRO A 372 -4.24 -5.80 24.59
C PRO A 372 -5.44 -6.52 23.96
N ASP A 373 -6.47 -5.78 23.55
CA ASP A 373 -7.72 -6.35 23.05
C ASP A 373 -7.52 -7.07 21.72
N PHE A 374 -6.68 -6.52 20.84
CA PHE A 374 -6.33 -7.19 19.59
C PHE A 374 -5.57 -8.49 19.83
N ALA A 375 -4.62 -8.49 20.77
CA ALA A 375 -3.90 -9.71 21.11
C ALA A 375 -4.81 -10.77 21.76
N ASP A 376 -5.74 -10.35 22.62
CA ASP A 376 -6.74 -11.24 23.20
C ASP A 376 -7.70 -11.79 22.15
N PHE A 377 -8.12 -10.97 21.16
CA PHE A 377 -8.91 -11.41 20.00
C PHE A 377 -8.18 -12.53 19.24
N MET A 378 -6.89 -12.32 18.94
CA MET A 378 -6.08 -13.31 18.24
C MET A 378 -6.06 -14.64 19.00
N ALA A 379 -5.86 -14.62 20.32
CA ALA A 379 -5.72 -15.81 21.13
C ALA A 379 -7.05 -16.53 21.43
N HIS A 380 -8.09 -15.77 21.76
CA HIS A 380 -9.31 -16.31 22.35
C HIS A 380 -10.50 -16.37 21.41
N GLU A 381 -10.48 -15.64 20.30
CA GLU A 381 -11.58 -15.65 19.31
C GLU A 381 -11.11 -16.26 17.99
N LEU A 382 -10.02 -15.73 17.41
CA LEU A 382 -9.56 -16.16 16.09
C LEU A 382 -9.07 -17.62 16.08
N LEU A 383 -8.21 -18.02 17.02
CA LEU A 383 -7.67 -19.39 17.03
C LEU A 383 -8.76 -20.48 17.19
N PRO A 384 -9.74 -20.36 18.11
CA PRO A 384 -10.85 -21.29 18.17
C PRO A 384 -11.69 -21.32 16.89
N TRP A 385 -11.97 -20.14 16.30
CA TRP A 385 -12.73 -20.05 15.06
C TRP A 385 -11.99 -20.73 13.89
N LEU A 386 -10.68 -20.50 13.73
CA LEU A 386 -9.85 -21.13 12.71
C LEU A 386 -9.81 -22.66 12.84
N ARG A 387 -9.83 -23.19 14.07
CA ARG A 387 -9.97 -24.63 14.31
C ARG A 387 -11.27 -25.17 13.73
N GLY A 388 -12.38 -24.45 13.92
CA GLY A 388 -13.68 -24.76 13.30
C GLY A 388 -13.63 -24.72 11.77
N GLN A 389 -12.77 -23.88 11.20
CA GLN A 389 -12.49 -23.84 9.76
C GLN A 389 -11.51 -24.94 9.30
N GLY A 390 -11.13 -25.88 10.16
CA GLY A 390 -10.19 -26.97 9.83
C GLY A 390 -8.72 -26.53 9.77
N ILE A 391 -8.36 -25.39 10.35
CA ILE A 391 -6.97 -24.93 10.50
C ILE A 391 -6.52 -25.19 11.94
N ALA A 392 -5.98 -26.39 12.19
CA ALA A 392 -5.44 -26.76 13.49
C ALA A 392 -4.03 -26.19 13.67
N MET A 393 -3.93 -25.10 14.43
CA MET A 393 -2.67 -24.40 14.63
C MET A 393 -1.85 -25.00 15.77
N GLN A 394 -0.58 -25.27 15.49
CA GLN A 394 0.41 -25.69 16.48
C GLN A 394 1.41 -24.57 16.66
N ARG A 395 1.67 -24.19 17.91
CA ARG A 395 2.60 -23.11 18.28
C ARG A 395 3.91 -23.11 17.49
N GLN A 396 4.56 -24.26 17.39
CA GLN A 396 5.87 -24.42 16.73
C GLN A 396 5.79 -24.28 15.20
N LYS A 397 4.59 -24.40 14.63
CA LYS A 397 4.31 -24.37 13.18
C LYS A 397 3.41 -23.21 12.74
N THR A 398 3.13 -22.29 13.65
CA THR A 398 2.41 -21.04 13.38
C THR A 398 3.40 -19.90 13.32
N VAL A 399 3.34 -19.13 12.23
CA VAL A 399 4.10 -17.90 12.03
C VAL A 399 3.13 -16.72 12.02
N LEU A 400 3.30 -15.77 12.92
CA LEU A 400 2.65 -14.46 12.84
C LEU A 400 3.52 -13.55 11.98
N ALA A 401 2.91 -12.91 10.99
CA ALA A 401 3.61 -12.03 10.08
C ALA A 401 2.83 -10.75 9.79
N GLY A 402 3.58 -9.70 9.47
CA GLY A 402 3.02 -8.46 8.98
C GLY A 402 4.11 -7.42 8.75
N SER A 403 3.75 -6.37 8.03
CA SER A 403 4.61 -5.23 7.75
C SER A 403 4.30 -4.03 8.62
N SER A 404 5.32 -3.24 8.98
CA SER A 404 5.12 -2.00 9.74
C SER A 404 4.39 -2.26 11.07
N TYR A 405 3.18 -1.72 11.25
CA TYR A 405 2.31 -2.05 12.38
C TYR A 405 1.97 -3.54 12.51
N GLY A 406 1.83 -4.28 11.41
CA GLY A 406 1.68 -5.74 11.47
C GLY A 406 2.90 -6.46 12.04
N GLY A 407 4.11 -5.96 11.81
CA GLY A 407 5.35 -6.55 12.34
C GLY A 407 5.49 -6.38 13.85
N ILE A 408 5.21 -5.17 14.36
CA ILE A 408 5.16 -4.92 15.81
C ILE A 408 3.97 -5.64 16.46
N ALA A 409 2.80 -5.71 15.81
CA ALA A 409 1.65 -6.48 16.28
C ALA A 409 2.01 -7.97 16.47
N SER A 410 2.65 -8.57 15.47
CA SER A 410 3.10 -9.96 15.50
C SER A 410 4.01 -10.23 16.72
N SER A 411 4.93 -9.29 16.97
CA SER A 411 5.84 -9.35 18.11
C SER A 411 5.08 -9.17 19.45
N TRP A 412 4.10 -8.27 19.51
CA TRP A 412 3.30 -8.04 20.71
C TRP A 412 2.40 -9.24 21.06
N VAL A 413 1.70 -9.80 20.08
CA VAL A 413 0.85 -11.00 20.26
C VAL A 413 1.68 -12.18 20.76
N ALA A 414 2.88 -12.38 20.20
CA ALA A 414 3.78 -13.44 20.65
C ALA A 414 4.31 -13.22 22.08
N LEU A 415 4.52 -11.97 22.50
CA LEU A 415 4.92 -11.65 23.89
C LEU A 415 3.82 -11.95 24.89
N ARG A 416 2.57 -11.61 24.55
CA ARG A 416 1.39 -11.78 25.42
C ARG A 416 0.90 -13.22 25.48
N TYR A 417 1.01 -13.95 24.36
CA TYR A 417 0.54 -15.33 24.23
C TYR A 417 1.63 -16.30 23.73
N PRO A 418 2.77 -16.40 24.44
CA PRO A 418 3.93 -17.16 23.98
C PRO A 418 3.70 -18.68 23.90
N ARG A 419 2.64 -19.19 24.55
CA ARG A 419 2.22 -20.61 24.48
C ARG A 419 1.42 -20.93 23.21
N LEU A 420 0.82 -19.93 22.58
CA LEU A 420 -0.01 -20.08 21.38
C LEU A 420 0.76 -19.70 20.11
N PHE A 421 1.58 -18.65 20.18
CA PHE A 421 2.32 -18.12 19.04
C PHE A 421 3.83 -18.23 19.28
N GLY A 422 4.49 -19.05 18.46
CA GLY A 422 5.91 -19.40 18.66
C GLY A 422 6.88 -18.81 17.65
N ASN A 423 6.40 -18.26 16.54
CA ASN A 423 7.25 -17.72 15.48
C ASN A 423 6.72 -16.37 15.00
N VAL A 424 7.62 -15.42 14.81
CA VAL A 424 7.34 -14.06 14.32
C VAL A 424 8.18 -13.81 13.08
N LEU A 425 7.53 -13.36 12.01
CA LEU A 425 8.14 -12.87 10.78
C LEU A 425 7.79 -11.38 10.65
N SER A 426 8.68 -10.52 11.12
CA SER A 426 8.44 -9.07 11.19
C SER A 426 9.11 -8.37 10.02
N LEU A 427 8.32 -7.63 9.24
CA LEU A 427 8.77 -6.92 8.05
C LEU A 427 8.75 -5.42 8.33
N SER A 428 9.92 -4.83 8.48
CA SER A 428 10.08 -3.39 8.75
C SER A 428 9.22 -2.94 9.93
N GLY A 429 9.23 -3.73 11.01
CA GLY A 429 8.33 -3.56 12.15
C GLY A 429 8.48 -2.18 12.79
N SER A 430 7.36 -1.54 13.12
CA SER A 430 7.31 -0.18 13.68
C SER A 430 7.74 -0.13 15.14
N TYR A 431 8.91 -0.68 15.48
CA TYR A 431 9.43 -0.76 16.84
C TYR A 431 9.72 0.60 17.48
N TRP A 432 9.73 1.68 16.69
CA TRP A 432 9.73 3.05 17.19
C TRP A 432 8.46 3.41 17.97
N TRP A 433 7.34 2.72 17.75
CA TRP A 433 6.05 3.08 18.33
C TRP A 433 6.10 3.09 19.86
N ALA A 434 5.30 3.99 20.44
CA ALA A 434 5.06 4.06 21.87
C ALA A 434 3.65 4.60 22.17
N PRO A 435 3.07 4.27 23.33
CA PRO A 435 1.89 4.94 23.85
C PRO A 435 2.11 6.45 23.95
N LYS A 436 1.01 7.22 23.92
CA LYS A 436 1.08 8.68 24.07
C LYS A 436 1.76 9.03 25.41
N GLY A 437 2.79 9.88 25.35
CA GLY A 437 3.54 10.32 26.52
C GLY A 437 4.73 9.43 26.88
N GLU A 438 4.94 8.31 26.18
CA GLU A 438 6.09 7.44 26.38
C GLU A 438 7.17 7.63 25.32
N ALA A 439 8.42 7.30 25.68
CA ALA A 439 9.54 7.31 24.75
C ALA A 439 9.39 6.24 23.66
N PRO A 440 9.82 6.51 22.40
CA PRO A 440 9.91 5.52 21.33
C PRO A 440 10.58 4.21 21.76
N GLY A 441 10.29 3.09 21.10
CA GLY A 441 10.90 1.80 21.47
C GLY A 441 10.16 1.06 22.57
N TRP A 442 8.85 1.30 22.74
CA TRP A 442 8.10 0.77 23.87
C TRP A 442 8.11 -0.76 23.92
N LEU A 443 7.78 -1.43 22.81
CA LEU A 443 7.74 -2.90 22.77
C LEU A 443 9.13 -3.51 23.02
N THR A 444 10.19 -2.86 22.55
CA THR A 444 11.58 -3.27 22.81
C THR A 444 11.85 -3.32 24.31
N ARG A 445 11.42 -2.30 25.07
CA ARG A 445 11.52 -2.28 26.53
C ARG A 445 10.69 -3.38 27.18
N GLN A 446 9.49 -3.66 26.67
CA GLN A 446 8.67 -4.76 27.20
C GLN A 446 9.36 -6.13 27.06
N TYR A 447 10.00 -6.40 25.91
CA TYR A 447 10.81 -7.60 25.73
C TYR A 447 12.05 -7.62 26.63
N GLN A 448 12.67 -6.46 26.87
CA GLN A 448 13.81 -6.34 27.78
C GLN A 448 13.41 -6.72 29.23
N GLN A 449 12.24 -6.29 29.66
CA GLN A 449 11.71 -6.47 31.02
C GLN A 449 11.04 -7.82 31.25
N SER A 450 10.60 -8.50 30.18
CA SER A 450 9.91 -9.78 30.30
C SER A 450 10.85 -10.96 30.55
N PRO A 451 10.32 -12.08 31.09
CA PRO A 451 10.98 -13.37 31.02
C PRO A 451 11.26 -13.77 29.56
N GLN A 452 12.28 -14.59 29.35
CA GLN A 452 12.50 -15.17 28.04
C GLN A 452 11.42 -16.21 27.74
N TYR A 453 10.80 -16.10 26.56
CA TYR A 453 9.86 -17.09 26.04
C TYR A 453 10.44 -17.86 24.85
N PRO A 454 9.96 -19.09 24.55
CA PRO A 454 10.51 -19.90 23.45
C PRO A 454 10.03 -19.44 22.06
N VAL A 455 10.07 -18.14 21.78
CA VAL A 455 9.65 -17.51 20.51
C VAL A 455 10.85 -17.37 19.58
N ARG A 456 10.63 -17.63 18.28
CA ARG A 456 11.62 -17.45 17.21
C ARG A 456 11.27 -16.22 16.39
N PHE A 457 12.28 -15.42 16.04
CA PHE A 457 12.11 -14.19 15.28
C PHE A 457 12.89 -14.24 13.97
N TRP A 458 12.20 -13.91 12.89
CA TRP A 458 12.78 -13.61 11.59
C TRP A 458 12.44 -12.16 11.28
N LEU A 459 13.44 -11.29 11.30
CA LEU A 459 13.27 -9.85 11.16
C LEU A 459 13.84 -9.40 9.82
N GLN A 460 13.14 -8.52 9.12
CA GLN A 460 13.61 -7.82 7.94
C GLN A 460 13.36 -6.32 8.11
N ALA A 461 14.23 -5.49 7.53
CA ALA A 461 13.99 -4.07 7.32
C ALA A 461 14.75 -3.60 6.08
N GLY A 462 14.18 -2.66 5.34
CA GLY A 462 14.83 -2.02 4.21
C GLY A 462 15.94 -1.07 4.67
N ARG A 463 17.11 -1.13 4.02
CA ARG A 463 18.28 -0.30 4.33
C ARG A 463 18.03 1.20 4.14
N PHE A 464 17.00 1.57 3.38
CA PHE A 464 16.64 2.97 3.12
C PHE A 464 15.72 3.56 4.20
N GLU A 465 15.29 2.76 5.19
CA GLU A 465 14.38 3.19 6.26
C GLU A 465 15.11 3.84 7.45
N MET A 466 16.01 4.78 7.14
CA MET A 466 16.91 5.43 8.10
C MET A 466 16.34 6.70 8.73
N ALA A 467 15.19 7.17 8.25
CA ALA A 467 14.51 8.36 8.74
C ALA A 467 13.01 8.08 8.94
N GLY A 468 12.34 8.95 9.70
CA GLY A 468 10.93 8.85 10.03
C GLY A 468 10.66 8.81 11.54
N PRO A 469 9.45 8.41 11.96
CA PRO A 469 9.07 8.34 13.37
C PRO A 469 10.07 7.54 14.20
N GLY A 470 10.48 8.11 15.35
CA GLY A 470 11.46 7.51 16.26
C GLY A 470 12.82 7.13 15.64
N GLY A 471 13.21 7.78 14.54
CA GLY A 471 14.51 7.57 13.89
C GLY A 471 14.52 6.52 12.77
N GLY A 472 13.35 6.04 12.33
CA GLY A 472 13.22 5.09 11.20
C GLY A 472 13.10 3.62 11.62
N ASN A 473 12.50 2.80 10.76
CA ASN A 473 12.24 1.39 11.09
C ASN A 473 13.53 0.54 11.05
N TYR A 474 14.53 0.89 10.25
CA TYR A 474 15.77 0.13 10.18
C TYR A 474 16.56 0.22 11.50
N PRO A 475 16.85 1.42 12.05
CA PRO A 475 17.44 1.54 13.38
C PRO A 475 16.57 0.93 14.48
N GLY A 476 15.24 1.11 14.40
CA GLY A 476 14.31 0.51 15.37
C GLY A 476 14.37 -1.03 15.38
N THR A 477 14.47 -1.66 14.21
CA THR A 477 14.59 -3.11 14.06
C THR A 477 15.94 -3.62 14.58
N LEU A 478 17.03 -2.89 14.30
CA LEU A 478 18.35 -3.21 14.87
C LEU A 478 18.35 -3.18 16.40
N ALA A 479 17.75 -2.14 17.01
CA ALA A 479 17.64 -2.04 18.46
C ALA A 479 16.80 -3.18 19.06
N PHE A 480 15.70 -3.55 18.39
CA PHE A 480 14.86 -4.66 18.83
C PHE A 480 15.59 -6.00 18.73
N GLU A 481 16.29 -6.25 17.62
CA GLU A 481 17.11 -7.45 17.42
C GLU A 481 18.17 -7.61 18.50
N ALA A 482 18.87 -6.53 18.83
CA ALA A 482 19.92 -6.53 19.83
C ALA A 482 19.38 -6.94 21.22
N VAL A 483 18.21 -6.41 21.60
CA VAL A 483 17.54 -6.79 22.85
C VAL A 483 17.10 -8.25 22.84
N LEU A 484 16.50 -8.72 21.73
CA LEU A 484 16.11 -10.13 21.59
C LEU A 484 17.32 -11.06 21.72
N ARG A 485 18.43 -10.74 21.05
CA ARG A 485 19.67 -11.51 21.11
C ARG A 485 20.26 -11.52 22.52
N ALA A 486 20.31 -10.37 23.19
CA ALA A 486 20.80 -10.26 24.57
C ALA A 486 19.94 -11.06 25.57
N LYS A 487 18.63 -11.17 25.32
CA LYS A 487 17.70 -11.99 26.10
C LYS A 487 17.73 -13.48 25.74
N GLY A 488 18.56 -13.90 24.78
CA GLY A 488 18.72 -15.30 24.37
C GLY A 488 17.64 -15.83 23.42
N TYR A 489 16.85 -14.96 22.79
CA TYR A 489 15.89 -15.39 21.78
C TYR A 489 16.61 -15.91 20.52
N ARG A 490 15.98 -16.86 19.82
CA ARG A 490 16.40 -17.26 18.48
C ARG A 490 15.95 -16.21 17.48
N VAL A 491 16.83 -15.29 17.12
CA VAL A 491 16.56 -14.19 16.19
C VAL A 491 17.52 -14.19 15.01
N SER A 492 17.01 -13.90 13.82
CA SER A 492 17.80 -13.60 12.62
C SER A 492 17.31 -12.32 11.98
N PHE A 493 18.21 -11.41 11.63
CA PHE A 493 17.90 -10.16 10.92
C PHE A 493 18.45 -10.18 9.50
N HIS A 494 17.59 -9.85 8.54
CA HIS A 494 17.82 -9.94 7.10
C HIS A 494 17.54 -8.59 6.44
N PRO A 495 18.52 -7.68 6.38
CA PRO A 495 18.34 -6.38 5.75
C PRO A 495 18.28 -6.50 4.21
N SER A 496 17.43 -5.73 3.56
CA SER A 496 17.30 -5.69 2.09
C SER A 496 17.64 -4.30 1.53
N SER A 497 18.14 -4.24 0.30
CA SER A 497 18.33 -3.01 -0.47
C SER A 497 16.97 -2.49 -0.95
N SER A 498 16.14 -2.03 -0.01
CA SER A 498 14.76 -1.63 -0.24
C SER A 498 14.31 -0.54 0.72
N GLY A 499 13.11 -0.04 0.48
CA GLY A 499 12.38 0.84 1.38
C GLY A 499 11.33 0.15 2.22
N HIS A 500 10.37 0.97 2.67
CA HIS A 500 9.17 0.55 3.39
C HIS A 500 8.06 0.17 2.40
N ASP A 501 8.27 -0.89 1.61
CA ASP A 501 7.45 -1.24 0.45
C ASP A 501 7.08 -2.73 0.36
N TYR A 502 5.92 -3.01 -0.25
CA TYR A 502 5.33 -4.35 -0.34
C TYR A 502 6.08 -5.27 -1.31
N ALA A 503 6.76 -4.71 -2.31
CA ALA A 503 7.57 -5.50 -3.23
C ALA A 503 8.68 -6.25 -2.49
N ALA A 504 9.43 -5.56 -1.62
CA ALA A 504 10.46 -6.18 -0.79
C ALA A 504 9.88 -7.07 0.32
N TRP A 505 8.78 -6.66 0.96
CA TRP A 505 8.12 -7.46 2.00
C TRP A 505 7.59 -8.79 1.47
N CYS A 506 7.07 -8.82 0.24
CA CYS A 506 6.62 -10.06 -0.39
C CYS A 506 7.77 -11.07 -0.55
N GLU A 507 8.95 -10.64 -1.02
CA GLU A 507 10.14 -11.49 -1.10
C GLU A 507 10.56 -11.99 0.29
N ALA A 508 10.53 -11.11 1.28
CA ALA A 508 10.89 -11.41 2.66
C ALA A 508 9.94 -12.44 3.31
N LEU A 509 8.63 -12.40 3.00
CA LEU A 509 7.67 -13.43 3.43
C LEU A 509 8.08 -14.81 2.90
N ILE A 510 8.43 -14.91 1.61
CA ILE A 510 8.86 -16.17 1.00
C ILE A 510 10.16 -16.68 1.66
N HIS A 511 11.16 -15.82 1.80
CA HIS A 511 12.43 -16.18 2.44
C HIS A 511 12.24 -16.61 3.91
N GLY A 512 11.49 -15.85 4.71
CA GLY A 512 11.21 -16.20 6.09
C GLY A 512 10.46 -17.52 6.23
N MET A 513 9.48 -17.79 5.36
CA MET A 513 8.77 -19.07 5.36
C MET A 513 9.66 -20.25 4.95
N ARG A 514 10.58 -20.08 4.00
CA ARG A 514 11.60 -21.09 3.68
C ARG A 514 12.49 -21.41 4.88
N ASP A 515 12.95 -20.39 5.60
CA ASP A 515 13.78 -20.54 6.80
C ASP A 515 13.02 -21.23 7.95
N PHE A 516 11.76 -20.86 8.19
CA PHE A 516 10.94 -21.51 9.21
C PHE A 516 10.68 -22.98 8.89
N THR A 517 10.36 -23.28 7.62
CA THR A 517 10.04 -24.63 7.15
C THR A 517 11.26 -25.54 7.02
N GLY A 518 12.48 -24.99 7.07
CA GLY A 518 13.72 -25.75 7.02
C GLY A 518 14.26 -26.00 5.60
N LEU A 519 13.66 -25.38 4.58
CA LEU A 519 14.18 -25.39 3.20
C LEU A 519 15.25 -24.30 3.07
N ARG A 520 16.48 -24.57 3.52
CA ARG A 520 17.61 -23.65 3.29
C ARG A 520 17.87 -23.46 1.79
N ARG A 521 18.38 -22.28 1.42
CA ARG A 521 18.87 -21.98 0.07
C ARG A 521 19.85 -23.10 -0.35
N GLN A 522 19.58 -23.76 -1.48
CA GLN A 522 20.63 -24.43 -2.23
C GLN A 522 21.48 -23.36 -2.90
#